data_AF-A0A9X3A091-F1
#
_entry.id   AF-A0A9X3A091-F1
#
_cell.length_a   1.000
_cell.length_b   1.000
_cell.length_c   1.000
_cell.angle_alpha   90.00
_cell.angle_beta   90.00
_cell.angle_gamma   90.00
#
_symmetry.space_group_name_H-M   'P 1'
#
loop_
_entity.id
_entity.type
_entity.pdbx_description
1 polymer ?
#
loop_
_entity_poly.entity_id
_entity_poly.type
_entity_poly.pdbx_seq_one_letter_code
_entity_poly.pdbx_strand_id
1 'polypeptide(L)'
;MDDARPKTVQIFLPDGNAQSLRVAEITSRTVQAVQIPRQKLDAAERRDEVHRVGVYFLFGEVGDDASKPPAYIGEAENCLQRVAGHHRHKDFWTTAVTITSKTRSFTKAHARRLEYDCIRTAQKAQRFRLQNSQTPAEPHIPEAMLAELRDNFGTIETLLSMLGFPILNPLPTEKDTGSGQPKLYCQGNGAKATGEYTEDGLVVFEGSAARLETTPSAPEAIEQRRKNLRADGVLQRQDDRLVFRENHAFNSLPERRLWRRPRPLEQWMERVDGRRRTHARPAGTVVRIAASVEHRRTLKGETVINGRP
;
A
#
# COMPACT_ATOMS: atom_id res chain seq x y z
N MET A 1 -9.17 2.97 -29.03
CA MET A 1 -8.97 4.36 -28.59
C MET A 1 -8.40 4.26 -27.19
N ASP A 2 -7.16 4.71 -27.00
CA ASP A 2 -6.60 4.87 -25.65
C ASP A 2 -7.48 5.88 -24.91
N ASP A 3 -8.25 5.44 -23.91
CA ASP A 3 -9.04 6.33 -23.04
C ASP A 3 -8.14 6.96 -21.96
N ALA A 4 -6.99 7.48 -22.40
CA ALA A 4 -6.13 8.29 -21.55
C ALA A 4 -6.81 9.64 -21.35
N ARG A 5 -7.39 9.86 -20.17
CA ARG A 5 -8.02 11.13 -19.79
C ARG A 5 -7.02 11.96 -18.98
N PRO A 6 -6.23 12.85 -19.61
CA PRO A 6 -5.29 13.71 -18.88
C PRO A 6 -6.04 14.57 -17.87
N LYS A 7 -5.46 14.77 -16.69
CA LYS A 7 -6.03 15.56 -15.61
C LYS A 7 -4.96 16.51 -15.06
N THR A 8 -5.34 17.76 -14.83
CA THR A 8 -4.51 18.72 -14.10
C THR A 8 -4.91 18.68 -12.63
N VAL A 9 -3.95 18.35 -11.76
CA VAL A 9 -4.13 18.38 -10.31
C VAL A 9 -3.42 19.62 -9.79
N GLN A 10 -4.14 20.45 -9.03
CA GLN A 10 -3.62 21.62 -8.36
C GLN A 10 -3.43 21.32 -6.88
N ILE A 11 -2.24 21.58 -6.35
CA ILE A 11 -1.97 21.56 -4.91
C ILE A 11 -1.71 22.98 -4.45
N PHE A 12 -2.59 23.48 -3.59
CA PHE A 12 -2.41 24.74 -2.87
C PHE A 12 -1.81 24.45 -1.48
N LEU A 13 -0.78 25.21 -1.13
CA LEU A 13 -0.09 25.15 0.17
C LEU A 13 -0.44 26.41 0.96
N PRO A 14 -1.43 26.38 1.88
CA PRO A 14 -1.89 27.58 2.58
C PRO A 14 -0.77 28.32 3.33
N ASP A 15 0.17 27.57 3.89
CA ASP A 15 1.29 28.12 4.67
C ASP A 15 2.61 28.19 3.85
N GLY A 16 2.56 27.89 2.55
CA GLY A 16 3.75 27.75 1.69
C GLY A 16 4.66 26.56 2.02
N ASN A 17 4.39 25.82 3.11
CA ASN A 17 5.18 24.65 3.52
C ASN A 17 4.57 23.35 3.00
N ALA A 18 5.35 22.63 2.18
CA ALA A 18 4.95 21.35 1.62
C ALA A 18 4.70 20.25 2.67
N GLN A 19 5.16 20.36 3.91
CA GLN A 19 4.89 19.38 4.99
C GLN A 19 3.74 19.79 5.93
N SER A 20 3.12 20.96 5.70
CA SER A 20 1.96 21.42 6.46
C SER A 20 0.66 20.99 5.77
N LEU A 21 -0.40 21.79 5.92
CA LEU A 21 -1.65 21.65 5.20
C LEU A 21 -1.43 21.64 3.69
N ARG A 22 -2.13 20.75 2.99
CA ARG A 22 -2.19 20.74 1.53
C ARG A 22 -3.64 20.63 1.10
N VAL A 23 -4.04 21.48 0.17
CA VAL A 23 -5.35 21.40 -0.48
C VAL A 23 -5.13 20.94 -1.90
N ALA A 24 -5.61 19.74 -2.24
CA ALA A 24 -5.48 19.15 -3.56
C ALA A 24 -6.84 19.10 -4.26
N GLU A 25 -6.88 19.53 -5.50
CA GLU A 25 -8.10 19.50 -6.31
C GLU A 25 -7.79 19.18 -7.77
N ILE A 26 -8.79 18.67 -8.49
CA ILE A 26 -8.79 18.66 -9.94
C ILE A 26 -9.63 19.86 -10.37
N THR A 27 -9.03 20.80 -11.11
CA THR A 27 -9.65 22.11 -11.39
C THR A 27 -11.02 21.98 -12.05
N SER A 28 -11.19 20.97 -12.92
CA SER A 28 -12.45 20.67 -13.63
C SER A 28 -13.49 19.88 -12.83
N ARG A 29 -13.18 19.44 -11.61
CA ARG A 29 -14.06 18.62 -10.76
C ARG A 29 -14.53 19.41 -9.55
N THR A 30 -15.62 18.98 -8.93
CA THR A 30 -16.21 19.62 -7.74
C THR A 30 -15.62 19.10 -6.44
N VAL A 31 -14.89 17.99 -6.45
CA VAL A 31 -14.28 17.37 -5.27
C VAL A 31 -12.90 17.96 -4.99
N GLN A 32 -12.58 18.15 -3.72
CA GLN A 32 -11.25 18.51 -3.23
C GLN A 32 -10.87 17.66 -2.02
N ALA A 33 -9.57 17.55 -1.78
CA ALA A 33 -8.97 16.89 -0.65
C ALA A 33 -8.14 17.88 0.18
N VAL A 34 -8.23 17.80 1.50
CA VAL A 34 -7.39 18.57 2.42
C VAL A 34 -6.60 17.60 3.28
N GLN A 35 -5.27 17.58 3.09
CA GLN A 35 -4.35 16.85 3.94
C GLN A 35 -4.04 17.70 5.17
N ILE A 36 -4.21 17.10 6.36
CA ILE A 36 -4.06 17.73 7.66
C ILE A 36 -3.13 16.88 8.53
N PRO A 37 -1.86 17.28 8.70
CA PRO A 37 -1.01 16.69 9.73
C PRO A 37 -1.66 16.83 11.11
N ARG A 38 -1.56 15.81 11.98
CA ARG A 38 -2.19 15.81 13.32
C ARG A 38 -1.82 17.02 14.17
N GLN A 39 -0.59 17.50 14.04
CA GLN A 39 -0.07 18.68 14.75
C GLN A 39 -0.59 20.02 14.20
N LYS A 40 -1.32 20.01 13.08
CA LYS A 40 -1.80 21.19 12.36
C LYS A 40 -3.33 21.29 12.34
N LEU A 41 -4.02 20.61 13.27
CA LEU A 41 -5.49 20.71 13.40
C LEU A 41 -5.95 22.16 13.64
N ASP A 42 -5.27 22.89 14.53
CA ASP A 42 -5.61 24.29 14.83
C ASP A 42 -5.45 25.21 13.61
N ALA A 43 -4.48 24.91 12.74
CA ALA A 43 -4.31 25.62 11.48
C ALA A 43 -5.42 25.26 10.48
N ALA A 44 -5.85 23.99 10.46
CA ALA A 44 -6.95 23.53 9.62
C ALA A 44 -8.29 24.17 10.01
N GLU A 45 -8.49 24.49 11.29
CA GLU A 45 -9.72 25.11 11.79
C GLU A 45 -10.08 26.42 11.10
N ARG A 46 -9.07 27.16 10.62
CA ARG A 46 -9.24 28.44 9.91
C ARG A 46 -9.71 28.27 8.47
N ARG A 47 -9.95 27.05 8.00
CA ARG A 47 -10.27 26.73 6.61
C ARG A 47 -11.72 26.30 6.48
N ASP A 48 -12.50 27.01 5.68
CA ASP A 48 -13.92 26.71 5.50
C ASP A 48 -14.19 25.31 4.92
N GLU A 49 -13.27 24.79 4.10
CA GLU A 49 -13.45 23.51 3.42
C GLU A 49 -13.49 22.29 4.34
N VAL A 50 -12.82 22.32 5.49
CA VAL A 50 -12.77 21.18 6.41
C VAL A 50 -14.00 21.08 7.30
N HIS A 51 -14.80 22.15 7.38
CA HIS A 51 -16.07 22.18 8.12
C HIS A 51 -17.26 21.63 7.34
N ARG A 52 -17.06 21.24 6.09
CA ARG A 52 -18.13 20.80 5.18
C ARG A 52 -18.46 19.32 5.36
N VAL A 53 -19.63 18.95 4.84
CA VAL A 53 -20.09 17.57 4.73
C VAL A 53 -19.17 16.80 3.79
N GLY A 54 -18.78 15.59 4.18
CA GLY A 54 -17.90 14.76 3.39
C GLY A 54 -17.45 13.47 4.06
N VAL A 55 -16.39 12.89 3.51
CA VAL A 55 -15.71 11.71 4.05
C VAL A 55 -14.29 12.09 4.47
N TYR A 56 -13.78 11.53 5.55
CA TYR A 56 -12.42 11.74 6.01
C TYR A 56 -11.71 10.41 6.22
N PHE A 57 -10.39 10.48 6.10
CA PHE A 57 -9.47 9.37 6.26
C PHE A 57 -8.47 9.74 7.35
N LEU A 58 -8.19 8.83 8.27
CA LEU A 58 -7.07 8.93 9.21
C LEU A 58 -6.04 7.88 8.83
N PHE A 59 -4.79 8.30 8.65
CA PHE A 59 -3.67 7.44 8.30
C PHE A 59 -2.65 7.45 9.43
N GLY A 60 -2.16 6.27 9.78
CA GLY A 60 -1.03 6.09 10.68
C GLY A 60 0.16 5.46 9.97
N GLU A 61 1.25 5.32 10.72
CA GLU A 61 2.47 4.68 10.26
C GLU A 61 2.48 3.20 10.63
N VAL A 62 3.29 2.41 9.92
CA VAL A 62 3.49 0.99 10.23
C VAL A 62 4.27 0.90 11.54
N GLY A 63 3.63 0.45 12.61
CA GLY A 63 4.31 0.10 13.85
C GLY A 63 5.07 -1.23 13.74
N ASP A 64 5.95 -1.50 14.70
CA ASP A 64 6.83 -2.68 14.71
C ASP A 64 6.11 -4.03 14.69
N ASP A 65 4.82 -4.06 15.05
CA ASP A 65 3.99 -5.26 15.16
C ASP A 65 2.99 -5.44 14.01
N ALA A 66 2.96 -4.51 13.04
CA ALA A 66 2.00 -4.56 11.93
C ALA A 66 2.70 -4.77 10.59
N SER A 67 2.03 -5.46 9.65
CA SER A 67 2.52 -5.58 8.27
C SER A 67 1.99 -4.47 7.34
N LYS A 68 0.92 -3.78 7.75
CA LYS A 68 0.26 -2.72 6.97
C LYS A 68 0.02 -1.47 7.81
N PRO A 69 0.08 -0.27 7.22
CA PRO A 69 -0.23 0.95 7.94
C PRO A 69 -1.71 0.96 8.37
N PRO A 70 -2.02 1.38 9.60
CA PRO A 70 -3.40 1.50 10.05
C PRO A 70 -4.10 2.67 9.35
N ALA A 71 -5.37 2.48 9.03
CA ALA A 71 -6.21 3.56 8.52
C ALA A 71 -7.63 3.51 9.09
N TYR A 72 -8.33 4.63 9.10
CA TYR A 72 -9.75 4.71 9.46
C TYR A 72 -10.47 5.60 8.45
N ILE A 73 -11.68 5.22 8.07
CA ILE A 73 -12.52 5.98 7.13
C ILE A 73 -13.81 6.34 7.86
N GLY A 74 -14.25 7.59 7.75
CA GLY A 74 -15.49 8.04 8.39
C GLY A 74 -16.22 9.11 7.60
N GLU A 75 -17.54 9.18 7.73
CA GLU A 75 -18.34 10.31 7.25
C GLU A 75 -18.50 11.40 8.33
N ALA A 76 -18.73 12.64 7.87
CA ALA A 76 -19.14 13.72 8.74
C ALA A 76 -20.01 14.78 8.03
N GLU A 77 -20.89 15.44 8.78
CA GLU A 77 -21.48 16.72 8.39
C GLU A 77 -20.50 17.89 8.59
N ASN A 78 -19.58 17.75 9.55
CA ASN A 78 -18.41 18.61 9.75
C ASN A 78 -17.17 17.72 9.93
N CYS A 79 -16.35 17.60 8.88
CA CYS A 79 -15.19 16.73 8.88
C CYS A 79 -14.17 17.09 9.96
N LEU A 80 -13.85 18.38 10.14
CA LEU A 80 -12.88 18.81 11.14
C LEU A 80 -13.33 18.44 12.56
N GLN A 81 -14.59 18.68 12.90
CA GLN A 81 -15.12 18.35 14.22
C GLN A 81 -14.98 16.86 14.52
N ARG A 82 -15.25 15.99 13.54
CA ARG A 82 -15.08 14.53 13.70
C ARG A 82 -13.61 14.14 13.81
N VAL A 83 -12.74 14.69 12.98
CA VAL A 83 -11.28 14.44 13.04
C VAL A 83 -10.70 14.89 14.38
N ALA A 84 -11.06 16.09 14.86
CA ALA A 84 -10.65 16.60 16.16
C ALA A 84 -11.20 15.75 17.32
N GLY A 85 -12.40 15.19 17.19
CA GLY A 85 -12.93 14.22 18.16
C GLY A 85 -12.04 12.97 18.29
N HIS A 86 -11.49 12.48 17.18
CA HIS A 86 -10.55 11.35 17.21
C HIS A 86 -9.19 11.70 17.79
N HIS A 87 -8.77 12.96 17.74
CA HIS A 87 -7.49 13.40 18.33
C HIS A 87 -7.35 13.01 19.80
N ARG A 88 -8.47 12.96 20.53
CA ARG A 88 -8.55 12.60 21.96
C ARG A 88 -8.65 11.09 22.23
N HIS A 89 -9.00 10.29 21.22
CA HIS A 89 -9.45 8.90 21.42
C HIS A 89 -8.74 7.88 20.54
N LYS A 90 -7.93 8.32 19.57
CA LYS A 90 -7.21 7.45 18.64
C LYS A 90 -5.79 7.95 18.47
N ASP A 91 -4.83 7.16 18.95
CA ASP A 91 -3.42 7.57 18.92
C ASP A 91 -2.67 7.13 17.68
N PHE A 92 -3.20 6.16 16.92
CA PHE A 92 -2.47 5.56 15.80
C PHE A 92 -2.20 6.52 14.63
N TRP A 93 -3.00 7.57 14.46
CA TRP A 93 -2.98 8.37 13.25
C TRP A 93 -2.03 9.57 13.35
N THR A 94 -1.37 9.87 12.25
CA THR A 94 -0.40 10.97 12.09
C THR A 94 -0.90 12.02 11.09
N THR A 95 -1.68 11.59 10.10
CA THR A 95 -2.23 12.47 9.05
C THR A 95 -3.69 12.16 8.81
N ALA A 96 -4.50 13.20 8.68
CA ALA A 96 -5.87 13.10 8.19
C ALA A 96 -5.97 13.63 6.76
N VAL A 97 -6.90 13.09 5.97
CA VAL A 97 -7.31 13.67 4.68
C VAL A 97 -8.82 13.80 4.67
N THR A 98 -9.34 15.02 4.53
CA THR A 98 -10.78 15.25 4.38
C THR A 98 -11.13 15.45 2.92
N ILE A 99 -12.21 14.85 2.46
CA ILE A 99 -12.75 14.97 1.11
C ILE A 99 -14.09 15.70 1.19
N THR A 100 -14.18 16.84 0.51
CA THR A 100 -15.40 17.66 0.52
C THR A 100 -15.71 18.21 -0.87
N SER A 101 -16.93 18.70 -1.05
CA SER A 101 -17.34 19.39 -2.28
C SER A 101 -17.01 20.88 -2.22
N LYS A 102 -16.39 21.40 -3.28
CA LYS A 102 -16.09 22.82 -3.49
C LYS A 102 -17.36 23.65 -3.57
N THR A 103 -18.41 23.09 -4.15
CA THR A 103 -19.73 23.74 -4.33
C THR A 103 -20.70 23.45 -3.18
N ARG A 104 -20.24 22.79 -2.11
CA ARG A 104 -21.07 22.38 -0.96
C ARG A 104 -22.26 21.49 -1.36
N SER A 105 -22.11 20.72 -2.45
CA SER A 105 -23.15 19.84 -2.96
C SER A 105 -23.35 18.55 -2.14
N PHE A 106 -22.35 18.14 -1.36
CA PHE A 106 -22.45 16.92 -0.56
C PHE A 106 -23.46 17.09 0.57
N THR A 107 -24.43 16.18 0.58
CA THR A 107 -25.37 15.99 1.70
C THR A 107 -24.95 14.78 2.53
N LYS A 108 -25.61 14.57 3.68
CA LYS A 108 -25.38 13.39 4.52
C LYS A 108 -25.54 12.07 3.78
N ALA A 109 -26.48 12.00 2.82
CA ALA A 109 -26.68 10.81 1.99
C ALA A 109 -25.45 10.54 1.08
N HIS A 110 -24.87 11.60 0.50
CA HIS A 110 -23.64 11.50 -0.28
C HIS A 110 -22.48 10.99 0.57
N ALA A 111 -22.27 11.59 1.75
CA ALA A 111 -21.19 11.23 2.64
C ALA A 111 -21.28 9.76 3.12
N ARG A 112 -22.47 9.30 3.51
CA ARG A 112 -22.71 7.90 3.90
C ARG A 112 -22.44 6.92 2.76
N ARG A 113 -22.87 7.25 1.54
CA ARG A 113 -22.61 6.41 0.37
C ARG A 113 -21.12 6.33 0.05
N LEU A 114 -20.44 7.48 0.06
CA LEU A 114 -19.00 7.54 -0.17
C LEU A 114 -18.21 6.77 0.89
N GLU A 115 -18.58 6.88 2.17
CA GLU A 115 -17.96 6.10 3.25
C GLU A 115 -18.11 4.60 3.00
N TYR A 116 -19.32 4.13 2.68
CA TYR A 116 -19.57 2.73 2.32
C TYR A 116 -18.70 2.26 1.15
N ASP A 117 -18.70 3.00 0.04
CA ASP A 117 -17.93 2.65 -1.16
C ASP A 117 -16.41 2.69 -0.87
N CYS A 118 -15.93 3.66 -0.07
CA CYS A 118 -14.51 3.78 0.31
C CYS A 118 -14.06 2.64 1.22
N ILE A 119 -14.84 2.27 2.23
CA ILE A 119 -14.51 1.16 3.14
C ILE A 119 -14.46 -0.16 2.36
N ARG A 120 -15.48 -0.44 1.55
CA ARG A 120 -15.53 -1.68 0.76
C ARG A 120 -14.37 -1.76 -0.23
N THR A 121 -14.03 -0.65 -0.89
CA THR A 121 -12.90 -0.63 -1.83
C THR A 121 -11.56 -0.75 -1.11
N ALA A 122 -11.37 -0.08 0.03
CA ALA A 122 -10.15 -0.20 0.84
C ALA A 122 -9.95 -1.62 1.39
N GLN A 123 -11.03 -2.29 1.81
CA GLN A 123 -10.99 -3.71 2.21
C GLN A 123 -10.55 -4.62 1.07
N LYS A 124 -11.03 -4.37 -0.15
CA LYS A 124 -10.63 -5.13 -1.36
C LYS A 124 -9.20 -4.82 -1.80
N ALA A 125 -8.75 -3.57 -1.65
CA ALA A 125 -7.42 -3.13 -2.03
C ALA A 125 -6.34 -3.71 -1.11
N GLN A 126 -6.67 -3.99 0.15
CA GLN A 126 -5.78 -4.63 1.12
C GLN A 126 -4.44 -3.92 1.36
N ARG A 127 -4.35 -2.61 1.08
CA ARG A 127 -3.15 -1.78 1.28
C ARG A 127 -2.98 -1.28 2.71
N PHE A 128 -4.08 -1.11 3.43
CA PHE A 128 -4.11 -0.56 4.79
C PHE A 128 -4.86 -1.50 5.72
N ARG A 129 -4.47 -1.53 7.00
CA ARG A 129 -5.21 -2.23 8.05
C ARG A 129 -6.31 -1.31 8.58
N LEU A 130 -7.54 -1.49 8.11
CA LEU A 130 -8.66 -0.67 8.57
C LEU A 130 -8.94 -0.89 10.06
N GLN A 131 -9.07 0.21 10.80
CA GLN A 131 -9.44 0.28 12.22
C GLN A 131 -10.95 0.50 12.40
N ASN A 132 -11.73 0.47 11.31
CA ASN A 132 -13.17 0.49 11.33
C ASN A 132 -13.68 -0.81 11.99
N SER A 133 -14.51 -0.70 13.03
CA SER A 133 -15.06 -1.85 13.74
C SER A 133 -16.13 -2.60 12.91
N GLN A 134 -16.84 -1.90 12.03
CA GLN A 134 -17.89 -2.44 11.19
C GLN A 134 -17.90 -1.74 9.83
N THR A 135 -18.29 -2.47 8.79
CA THR A 135 -18.63 -1.88 7.48
C THR A 135 -20.06 -1.36 7.55
N PRO A 136 -20.33 -0.08 7.23
CA PRO A 136 -21.68 0.46 7.17
C PRO A 136 -22.57 -0.32 6.20
N ALA A 137 -23.88 -0.37 6.47
CA ALA A 137 -24.83 -0.91 5.50
C ALA A 137 -24.90 0.00 4.25
N GLU A 138 -25.11 -0.60 3.07
CA GLU A 138 -25.24 0.16 1.83
C GLU A 138 -26.47 1.09 1.91
N PRO A 139 -26.28 2.41 1.83
CA PRO A 139 -27.41 3.33 1.86
C PRO A 139 -28.14 3.29 0.51
N HIS A 140 -29.48 3.26 0.59
CA HIS A 140 -30.33 3.45 -0.58
C HIS A 140 -30.32 4.93 -1.00
N ILE A 141 -29.98 5.19 -2.25
CA ILE A 141 -29.93 6.54 -2.84
C ILE A 141 -30.49 6.52 -4.28
N PRO A 142 -30.99 7.65 -4.80
CA PRO A 142 -31.47 7.74 -6.18
C PRO A 142 -30.38 7.44 -7.21
N GLU A 143 -30.77 6.91 -8.37
CA GLU A 143 -29.85 6.54 -9.46
C GLU A 143 -28.98 7.71 -9.93
N ALA A 144 -29.57 8.89 -10.11
CA ALA A 144 -28.85 10.08 -10.53
C ALA A 144 -27.72 10.46 -9.54
N MET A 145 -28.01 10.36 -8.24
CA MET A 145 -27.02 10.59 -7.18
C MET A 145 -25.92 9.53 -7.20
N LEU A 146 -26.28 8.27 -7.44
CA LEU A 146 -25.30 7.18 -7.55
C LEU A 146 -24.36 7.38 -8.74
N ALA A 147 -24.87 7.84 -9.88
CA ALA A 147 -24.06 8.16 -11.05
C ALA A 147 -23.06 9.30 -10.77
N GLU A 148 -23.50 10.36 -10.11
CA GLU A 148 -22.64 11.47 -9.68
C GLU A 148 -21.54 10.97 -8.72
N LEU A 149 -21.91 10.18 -7.71
CA LEU A 149 -20.97 9.67 -6.72
C LEU A 149 -19.92 8.75 -7.30
N ARG A 150 -20.22 7.98 -8.35
CA ARG A 150 -19.23 7.16 -9.06
C ARG A 150 -18.15 8.00 -9.74
N ASP A 151 -18.53 9.11 -10.36
CA ASP A 151 -17.57 10.05 -10.96
C ASP A 151 -16.73 10.77 -9.89
N ASN A 152 -17.39 11.20 -8.80
CA ASN A 152 -16.71 11.76 -7.63
C ASN A 152 -15.73 10.76 -7.01
N PHE A 153 -16.09 9.48 -6.90
CA PHE A 153 -15.24 8.43 -6.34
C PHE A 153 -13.92 8.27 -7.11
N GLY A 154 -13.95 8.26 -8.45
CA GLY A 154 -12.72 8.21 -9.24
C GLY A 154 -11.83 9.44 -9.07
N THR A 155 -12.42 10.60 -8.77
CA THR A 155 -11.66 11.81 -8.39
C THR A 155 -11.02 11.66 -7.02
N ILE A 156 -11.75 11.11 -6.05
CA ILE A 156 -11.26 10.83 -4.68
C ILE A 156 -10.06 9.87 -4.73
N GLU A 157 -10.16 8.77 -5.47
CA GLU A 157 -9.08 7.80 -5.67
C GLU A 157 -7.82 8.45 -6.23
N THR A 158 -7.99 9.29 -7.27
CA THR A 158 -6.88 10.04 -7.89
C THR A 158 -6.21 10.97 -6.86
N LEU A 159 -7.01 11.76 -6.13
CA LEU A 159 -6.49 12.74 -5.16
C LEU A 159 -5.78 12.07 -3.98
N LEU A 160 -6.34 10.98 -3.43
CA LEU A 160 -5.73 10.22 -2.34
C LEU A 160 -4.39 9.62 -2.77
N SER A 161 -4.31 9.02 -3.96
CA SER A 161 -3.07 8.47 -4.51
C SER A 161 -2.00 9.55 -4.68
N MET A 162 -2.37 10.70 -5.24
CA MET A 162 -1.45 11.84 -5.44
C MET A 162 -0.91 12.41 -4.13
N LEU A 163 -1.71 12.37 -3.05
CA LEU A 163 -1.30 12.79 -1.71
C LEU A 163 -0.42 11.73 -1.00
N GLY A 164 -0.18 10.57 -1.63
CA GLY A 164 0.64 9.48 -1.09
C GLY A 164 -0.14 8.43 -0.29
N PHE A 165 -1.46 8.41 -0.42
CA PHE A 165 -2.34 7.49 0.30
C PHE A 165 -3.22 6.68 -0.67
N PRO A 166 -2.66 5.71 -1.42
CA PRO A 166 -3.38 4.93 -2.43
C PRO A 166 -4.31 3.87 -1.82
N ILE A 167 -5.06 4.21 -0.75
CA ILE A 167 -5.90 3.29 0.02
C ILE A 167 -7.02 2.64 -0.79
N LEU A 168 -7.46 3.30 -1.87
CA LEU A 168 -8.54 2.82 -2.73
C LEU A 168 -8.03 2.06 -3.96
N ASN A 169 -6.73 2.04 -4.21
CA ASN A 169 -6.17 1.45 -5.42
C ASN A 169 -5.95 -0.05 -5.21
N PRO A 170 -6.46 -0.93 -6.07
CA PRO A 170 -6.23 -2.36 -5.93
C PRO A 170 -4.73 -2.69 -6.03
N LEU A 171 -4.34 -3.80 -5.41
CA LEU A 171 -3.03 -4.41 -5.66
C LEU A 171 -3.09 -5.21 -6.97
N PRO A 172 -2.02 -5.21 -7.78
CA PRO A 172 -1.95 -6.06 -8.96
C PRO A 172 -2.09 -7.52 -8.56
N THR A 173 -2.64 -8.31 -9.47
CA THR A 173 -2.83 -9.75 -9.33
C THR A 173 -2.01 -10.49 -10.38
N GLU A 174 -1.73 -11.77 -10.12
CA GLU A 174 -0.99 -12.60 -11.07
C GLU A 174 -1.69 -12.72 -12.44
N LYS A 175 -2.99 -12.49 -12.52
CA LYS A 175 -3.77 -12.56 -13.77
C LYS A 175 -3.74 -11.26 -14.57
N ASP A 176 -3.26 -10.17 -13.98
CA ASP A 176 -3.15 -8.91 -14.70
C ASP A 176 -2.09 -9.05 -15.80
N THR A 177 -2.54 -9.00 -17.05
CA THR A 177 -1.72 -9.02 -18.27
C THR A 177 -1.47 -7.62 -18.81
N GLY A 178 -2.15 -6.60 -18.26
CA GLY A 178 -2.14 -5.23 -18.74
C GLY A 178 -1.22 -4.26 -17.98
N SER A 179 -0.55 -4.68 -16.89
CA SER A 179 0.29 -3.77 -16.09
C SER A 179 1.56 -3.31 -16.81
N GLY A 180 1.96 -3.99 -17.90
CA GLY A 180 3.17 -3.67 -18.68
C GLY A 180 4.49 -3.88 -17.92
N GLN A 181 4.42 -4.19 -16.62
CA GLN A 181 5.58 -4.45 -15.78
C GLN A 181 5.96 -5.94 -15.84
N PRO A 182 7.26 -6.25 -15.86
CA PRO A 182 7.71 -7.64 -15.87
C PRO A 182 7.37 -8.31 -14.55
N LYS A 183 6.71 -9.47 -14.62
CA LYS A 183 6.47 -10.32 -13.45
C LYS A 183 7.79 -10.88 -12.93
N LEU A 184 7.87 -10.90 -11.62
CA LEU A 184 9.02 -11.34 -10.85
C LEU A 184 8.78 -12.75 -10.34
N TYR A 185 9.81 -13.57 -10.43
CA TYR A 185 9.78 -14.95 -9.97
C TYR A 185 10.97 -15.23 -9.06
N CYS A 186 10.70 -15.84 -7.91
CA CYS A 186 11.71 -16.31 -6.97
C CYS A 186 11.49 -17.79 -6.71
N GLN A 187 12.52 -18.62 -6.95
CA GLN A 187 12.50 -20.04 -6.65
C GLN A 187 13.78 -20.44 -5.92
N GLY A 188 13.61 -21.06 -4.75
CA GLY A 188 14.67 -21.65 -3.96
C GLY A 188 14.19 -22.93 -3.29
N ASN A 189 15.08 -23.64 -2.60
CA ASN A 189 14.72 -24.87 -1.90
C ASN A 189 13.61 -24.58 -0.88
N GLY A 190 12.38 -25.03 -1.13
CA GLY A 190 11.23 -24.83 -0.22
C GLY A 190 10.56 -23.45 -0.30
N ALA A 191 10.90 -22.61 -1.27
CA ALA A 191 10.21 -21.32 -1.50
C ALA A 191 9.99 -21.07 -2.99
N LYS A 192 8.80 -20.59 -3.32
CA LYS A 192 8.37 -20.27 -4.68
C LYS A 192 7.42 -19.08 -4.61
N ALA A 193 7.85 -17.91 -5.05
CA ALA A 193 7.04 -16.70 -4.98
C ALA A 193 6.97 -16.00 -6.34
N THR A 194 5.83 -15.40 -6.63
CA THR A 194 5.59 -14.51 -7.78
C THR A 194 5.19 -13.13 -7.29
N GLY A 195 5.50 -12.11 -8.08
CA GLY A 195 5.18 -10.74 -7.72
C GLY A 195 5.43 -9.75 -8.85
N GLU A 196 5.25 -8.46 -8.56
CA GLU A 196 5.43 -7.37 -9.51
C GLU A 196 5.93 -6.12 -8.78
N TYR A 197 6.79 -5.33 -9.42
CA TYR A 197 7.10 -3.98 -8.95
C TYR A 197 6.01 -3.02 -9.42
N THR A 198 5.36 -2.39 -8.46
CA THR A 198 4.44 -1.27 -8.66
C THR A 198 5.13 0.04 -8.29
N GLU A 199 4.49 1.16 -8.60
CA GLU A 199 4.94 2.49 -8.15
C GLU A 199 5.08 2.59 -6.62
N ASP A 200 4.32 1.79 -5.88
CA ASP A 200 4.30 1.77 -4.41
C ASP A 200 5.29 0.77 -3.78
N GLY A 201 5.99 -0.01 -4.61
CA GLY A 201 6.93 -1.04 -4.16
C GLY A 201 6.62 -2.44 -4.70
N LEU A 202 7.18 -3.45 -4.04
CA LEU A 202 7.05 -4.84 -4.49
C LEU A 202 5.75 -5.44 -3.96
N VAL A 203 4.93 -5.98 -4.85
CA VAL A 203 3.75 -6.77 -4.49
C VAL A 203 4.07 -8.24 -4.68
N VAL A 204 3.91 -9.03 -3.62
CA VAL A 204 3.99 -10.50 -3.68
C VAL A 204 2.56 -11.03 -3.80
N PHE A 205 2.33 -11.90 -4.78
CA PHE A 205 1.01 -12.42 -5.06
C PHE A 205 0.60 -13.53 -4.08
N GLU A 206 -0.72 -13.62 -3.87
CA GLU A 206 -1.38 -14.73 -3.20
C GLU A 206 -0.93 -16.08 -3.81
N GLY A 207 -0.80 -17.10 -2.96
CA GLY A 207 -0.32 -18.43 -3.35
C GLY A 207 1.20 -18.55 -3.40
N SER A 208 1.93 -17.43 -3.28
CA SER A 208 3.39 -17.47 -3.09
C SER A 208 3.76 -18.23 -1.82
N ALA A 209 4.80 -19.05 -1.91
CA ALA A 209 5.29 -19.88 -0.82
C ALA A 209 6.68 -19.41 -0.33
N ALA A 210 6.82 -19.28 0.98
CA ALA A 210 8.07 -19.14 1.70
C ALA A 210 8.38 -20.42 2.49
N ARG A 211 9.65 -20.59 2.89
CA ARG A 211 10.05 -21.69 3.80
C ARG A 211 9.28 -21.64 5.11
N LEU A 212 9.30 -22.73 5.90
CA LEU A 212 8.75 -22.73 7.25
C LEU A 212 9.63 -21.98 8.26
N GLU A 213 10.94 -22.23 8.23
CA GLU A 213 11.93 -21.62 9.14
C GLU A 213 12.82 -20.58 8.43
N THR A 214 13.28 -19.58 9.17
CA THR A 214 14.32 -18.64 8.74
C THR A 214 15.69 -19.31 8.83
N THR A 215 16.66 -18.87 8.02
CA THR A 215 18.07 -19.27 8.23
C THR A 215 18.70 -18.45 9.34
N PRO A 216 19.74 -18.98 10.02
CA PRO A 216 20.51 -18.22 11.02
C PRO A 216 21.13 -16.91 10.50
N SER A 217 21.32 -16.80 9.18
CA SER A 217 21.81 -15.58 8.51
C SER A 217 20.73 -14.53 8.21
N ALA A 218 19.47 -14.79 8.60
CA ALA A 218 18.37 -13.83 8.44
C ALA A 218 18.51 -12.67 9.44
N PRO A 219 18.45 -11.41 8.98
CA PRO A 219 18.40 -10.27 9.89
C PRO A 219 17.14 -10.31 10.77
N GLU A 220 17.24 -9.83 12.00
CA GLU A 220 16.14 -9.74 12.98
C GLU A 220 14.89 -9.04 12.40
N ALA A 221 15.09 -7.97 11.63
CA ALA A 221 14.00 -7.24 10.96
C ALA A 221 13.16 -8.13 10.02
N ILE A 222 13.76 -9.17 9.43
CA ILE A 222 13.06 -10.13 8.56
C ILE A 222 12.25 -11.13 9.40
N GLU A 223 12.80 -11.56 10.53
CA GLU A 223 12.08 -12.42 11.47
C GLU A 223 10.88 -11.70 12.06
N GLN A 224 11.05 -10.45 12.48
CA GLN A 224 9.96 -9.63 13.01
C GLN A 224 8.88 -9.40 11.95
N ARG A 225 9.25 -8.99 10.73
CA ARG A 225 8.29 -8.82 9.63
C ARG A 225 7.52 -10.10 9.33
N ARG A 226 8.17 -11.26 9.40
CA ARG A 226 7.54 -12.56 9.21
C ARG A 226 6.58 -12.93 10.36
N LYS A 227 6.93 -12.58 11.60
CA LYS A 227 6.01 -12.71 12.75
C LYS A 227 4.77 -11.85 12.55
N ASN A 228 4.93 -10.59 12.14
CA ASN A 228 3.80 -9.68 11.88
C ASN A 228 2.89 -10.22 10.76
N LEU A 229 3.47 -10.69 9.66
CA LEU A 229 2.70 -11.28 8.56
C LEU A 229 1.91 -12.54 8.98
N ARG A 230 2.45 -13.33 9.91
CA ARG A 230 1.74 -14.48 10.50
C ARG A 230 0.63 -14.02 11.44
N ALA A 231 0.90 -13.03 12.29
CA ALA A 231 -0.07 -12.46 13.23
C ALA A 231 -1.25 -11.81 12.50
N ASP A 232 -0.98 -11.09 11.41
CA ASP A 232 -1.98 -10.47 10.55
C ASP A 232 -2.71 -11.49 9.65
N GLY A 233 -2.33 -12.78 9.68
CA GLY A 233 -2.96 -13.86 8.90
C GLY A 233 -2.63 -13.86 7.40
N VAL A 234 -1.78 -12.92 6.94
CA VAL A 234 -1.30 -12.82 5.55
C VAL A 234 -0.48 -14.05 5.17
N LEU A 235 0.35 -14.52 6.10
CA LEU A 235 1.25 -15.66 5.90
C LEU A 235 0.83 -16.82 6.79
N GLN A 236 0.37 -17.92 6.20
CA GLN A 236 -0.14 -19.07 6.96
C GLN A 236 0.65 -20.34 6.66
N ARG A 237 0.77 -21.21 7.67
CA ARG A 237 1.39 -22.53 7.48
C ARG A 237 0.47 -23.43 6.66
N GLN A 238 1.02 -23.99 5.59
CA GLN A 238 0.41 -25.04 4.80
C GLN A 238 1.49 -26.12 4.61
N ASP A 239 1.28 -27.27 5.25
CA ASP A 239 2.23 -28.39 5.30
C ASP A 239 3.61 -27.94 5.85
N ASP A 240 4.66 -28.08 5.04
CA ASP A 240 6.05 -27.72 5.32
C ASP A 240 6.45 -26.34 4.79
N ARG A 241 5.46 -25.51 4.42
CA ARG A 241 5.70 -24.17 3.86
C ARG A 241 4.77 -23.13 4.47
N LEU A 242 5.12 -21.88 4.25
CA LEU A 242 4.27 -20.74 4.54
C LEU A 242 3.73 -20.20 3.23
N VAL A 243 2.44 -19.94 3.15
CA VAL A 243 1.79 -19.48 1.93
C VAL A 243 1.14 -18.13 2.19
N PHE A 244 1.32 -17.19 1.26
CA PHE A 244 0.62 -15.92 1.24
C PHE A 244 -0.85 -16.16 0.88
N ARG A 245 -1.77 -15.78 1.77
CA ARG A 245 -3.23 -15.92 1.57
C ARG A 245 -3.86 -14.77 0.82
N GLU A 246 -3.10 -13.71 0.60
CA GLU A 246 -3.53 -12.51 -0.08
C GLU A 246 -2.32 -11.82 -0.72
N ASN A 247 -2.58 -10.91 -1.66
CA ASN A 247 -1.53 -10.07 -2.21
C ASN A 247 -1.00 -9.15 -1.12
N HIS A 248 0.31 -9.10 -0.98
CA HIS A 248 0.96 -8.27 0.03
C HIS A 248 1.94 -7.29 -0.60
N ALA A 249 1.70 -6.00 -0.41
CA ALA A 249 2.62 -4.95 -0.79
C ALA A 249 3.70 -4.77 0.28
N PHE A 250 4.93 -5.03 -0.11
CA PHE A 250 6.11 -4.64 0.65
C PHE A 250 6.47 -3.20 0.26
N ASN A 251 5.95 -2.25 1.04
CA ASN A 251 6.34 -0.86 0.91
C ASN A 251 7.83 -0.74 1.28
N SER A 252 8.67 -0.45 0.29
CA SER A 252 10.02 0.04 0.53
C SER A 252 9.94 1.54 0.81
N LEU A 253 9.33 1.93 1.92
CA LEU A 253 9.30 3.33 2.34
C LEU A 253 10.18 3.51 3.58
N PRO A 254 11.49 3.75 3.43
CA PRO A 254 12.11 4.82 4.17
C PRO A 254 11.83 6.12 3.40
N GLU A 255 11.50 7.20 4.09
CA GLU A 255 11.38 8.54 3.51
C GLU A 255 12.38 8.80 2.37
N ARG A 256 11.90 9.40 1.28
CA ARG A 256 12.61 10.39 0.45
C ARG A 256 14.11 10.52 0.74
N ARG A 257 14.93 9.52 0.40
CA ARG A 257 16.37 9.71 0.27
C ARG A 257 16.63 10.28 -1.11
N LEU A 258 16.62 11.61 -1.14
CA LEU A 258 17.23 12.51 -2.11
C LEU A 258 17.99 11.83 -3.27
N TRP A 259 17.54 12.11 -4.51
CA TRP A 259 18.37 12.44 -5.68
C TRP A 259 19.79 11.80 -5.78
N ARG A 260 19.93 10.50 -5.53
CA ARG A 260 21.16 9.79 -5.87
C ARG A 260 20.81 8.65 -6.79
N ARG A 261 21.48 8.67 -7.94
CA ARG A 261 21.46 7.71 -9.05
C ARG A 261 20.89 6.34 -8.65
N PRO A 262 19.94 5.78 -9.41
CA PRO A 262 19.48 4.43 -9.14
C PRO A 262 20.68 3.50 -9.37
N ARG A 263 21.20 2.93 -8.29
CA ARG A 263 21.80 1.59 -8.20
C ARG A 263 22.39 1.35 -6.80
N PRO A 264 22.28 0.12 -6.24
CA PRO A 264 21.93 -1.12 -6.91
C PRO A 264 20.79 -1.90 -6.22
N LEU A 265 19.57 -1.78 -6.75
CA LEU A 265 18.48 -2.78 -6.61
C LEU A 265 18.36 -3.62 -7.90
N GLU A 266 19.39 -3.54 -8.77
CA GLU A 266 19.39 -4.03 -10.16
C GLU A 266 20.07 -5.39 -10.35
N GLN A 267 20.37 -6.14 -9.29
CA GLN A 267 20.90 -7.49 -9.45
C GLN A 267 19.97 -8.46 -8.74
N TRP A 268 19.81 -9.67 -9.30
CA TRP A 268 19.21 -10.87 -8.68
C TRP A 268 17.74 -11.22 -8.96
N MET A 269 17.14 -10.77 -10.05
CA MET A 269 15.85 -11.33 -10.50
C MET A 269 15.96 -11.75 -11.95
N GLU A 270 15.66 -13.02 -12.25
CA GLU A 270 15.65 -13.52 -13.63
C GLU A 270 14.54 -12.78 -14.38
N ARG A 271 14.92 -11.88 -15.29
CA ARG A 271 14.01 -11.37 -16.32
C ARG A 271 13.70 -12.53 -17.24
N VAL A 272 12.44 -12.93 -17.31
CA VAL A 272 11.93 -13.72 -18.44
C VAL A 272 11.38 -12.73 -19.45
N ASP A 273 12.28 -11.97 -20.09
CA ASP A 273 12.04 -11.63 -21.48
C ASP A 273 12.36 -12.89 -22.28
N GLY A 274 11.56 -13.20 -23.30
CA GLY A 274 11.50 -14.49 -23.99
C GLY A 274 12.78 -15.06 -24.59
N ARG A 275 13.99 -14.53 -24.31
CA ARG A 275 15.28 -15.14 -24.64
C ARG A 275 16.34 -14.84 -23.56
N ARG A 276 16.86 -15.94 -22.97
CA ARG A 276 18.06 -16.12 -22.13
C ARG A 276 17.92 -15.95 -20.60
N ARG A 277 18.14 -17.09 -19.94
CA ARG A 277 18.45 -17.25 -18.50
C ARG A 277 19.93 -16.91 -18.26
N THR A 278 20.23 -16.05 -17.28
CA THR A 278 21.59 -15.85 -16.78
C THR A 278 21.61 -15.98 -15.25
N HIS A 279 22.40 -16.94 -14.77
CA HIS A 279 22.58 -17.23 -13.35
C HIS A 279 23.48 -16.19 -12.67
N ALA A 280 23.04 -15.73 -11.50
CA ALA A 280 23.81 -14.80 -10.69
C ALA A 280 23.50 -15.05 -9.16
N ARG A 281 24.53 -15.07 -8.28
CA ARG A 281 24.55 -15.32 -6.80
C ARG A 281 24.03 -14.19 -5.85
N PRO A 282 23.16 -14.46 -4.86
CA PRO A 282 22.33 -13.43 -4.20
C PRO A 282 23.04 -12.45 -3.26
N ALA A 283 22.71 -11.15 -3.39
CA ALA A 283 22.85 -10.13 -2.35
C ALA A 283 21.68 -9.13 -2.43
N GLY A 284 20.62 -9.35 -1.65
CA GLY A 284 19.46 -8.43 -1.57
C GLY A 284 18.34 -8.94 -0.65
N THR A 285 17.78 -8.04 0.16
CA THR A 285 16.89 -8.31 1.31
C THR A 285 15.55 -8.96 0.96
N VAL A 286 15.01 -8.74 -0.25
CA VAL A 286 13.75 -9.33 -0.71
C VAL A 286 13.89 -10.82 -0.99
N VAL A 287 15.05 -11.24 -1.52
CA VAL A 287 15.39 -12.66 -1.71
C VAL A 287 15.48 -13.36 -0.36
N ARG A 288 15.81 -12.68 0.75
CA ARG A 288 15.86 -13.32 2.08
C ARG A 288 14.48 -13.57 2.72
N ILE A 289 13.43 -12.87 2.28
CA ILE A 289 12.06 -13.11 2.78
C ILE A 289 11.47 -14.38 2.13
N ALA A 290 11.77 -14.64 0.86
CA ALA A 290 11.32 -15.84 0.14
C ALA A 290 12.39 -16.96 0.12
N ALA A 291 13.60 -16.69 -0.36
CA ALA A 291 14.71 -17.62 -0.48
C ALA A 291 15.77 -17.41 0.60
N SER A 292 15.60 -18.13 1.70
CA SER A 292 16.76 -18.49 2.51
C SER A 292 17.59 -19.51 1.71
N VAL A 293 18.84 -19.21 1.36
CA VAL A 293 19.83 -20.22 0.95
C VAL A 293 21.17 -19.79 1.54
N GLU A 294 21.69 -20.62 2.42
CA GLU A 294 23.11 -20.68 2.75
C GLU A 294 23.67 -21.92 2.04
N HIS A 295 24.85 -21.79 1.43
CA HIS A 295 25.61 -22.93 0.91
C HIS A 295 26.94 -22.98 1.65
N ARG A 296 27.09 -23.97 2.54
CA ARG A 296 28.41 -24.55 2.85
C ARG A 296 28.32 -26.08 2.83
N ARG A 297 29.16 -26.65 1.96
CA ARG A 297 29.63 -28.06 1.84
C ARG A 297 28.61 -29.03 1.24
N THR A 298 28.96 -29.95 0.34
CA THR A 298 30.09 -30.92 0.29
C THR A 298 30.46 -31.29 -1.17
N LEU A 299 31.64 -31.86 -1.47
CA LEU A 299 31.82 -33.31 -1.65
C LEU A 299 33.31 -33.73 -1.54
N LYS A 300 33.54 -34.78 -0.73
CA LYS A 300 34.72 -35.66 -0.74
C LYS A 300 34.65 -36.61 -1.95
N GLY A 301 35.82 -37.08 -2.38
CA GLY A 301 36.03 -38.19 -3.33
C GLY A 301 37.37 -37.99 -4.02
N GLU A 302 38.50 -38.29 -3.36
CA GLU A 302 39.20 -39.58 -3.47
C GLU A 302 39.50 -39.98 -4.92
N THR A 303 40.76 -39.75 -5.32
CA THR A 303 41.45 -40.50 -6.38
C THR A 303 42.66 -41.14 -5.73
N VAL A 304 42.61 -42.45 -5.54
CA VAL A 304 43.78 -43.35 -5.35
C VAL A 304 44.08 -43.85 -6.78
N ILE A 305 45.30 -44.04 -7.31
CA ILE A 305 46.54 -44.62 -6.79
C ILE A 305 47.67 -44.23 -7.77
N ASN A 306 48.90 -43.99 -7.29
CA ASN A 306 50.07 -44.81 -7.62
C ASN A 306 51.40 -44.27 -7.05
N GLY A 307 52.09 -45.17 -6.34
CA GLY A 307 53.53 -45.44 -6.44
C GLY A 307 54.52 -44.30 -6.22
N ARG A 308 55.18 -44.31 -5.07
CA ARG A 308 56.60 -43.92 -4.99
C ARG A 308 57.46 -45.17 -5.19
N PRO A 309 58.69 -45.00 -5.73
CA PRO A 309 59.44 -46.03 -6.44
C PRO A 309 59.79 -47.27 -5.63
#